data_AF-A0A812JPM7-F1
#
_entry.id   AF-A0A812JPM7-F1
#
_cell.length_a   1.000
_cell.length_b   1.000
_cell.length_c   1.000
_cell.angle_alpha   90.00
_cell.angle_beta   90.00
_cell.angle_gamma   90.00
#
_symmetry.space_group_name_H-M   'P 1'
#
loop_
_entity.id
_entity.type
_entity.pdbx_description
1 polymer ?
#
loop_
_entity_poly.entity_id
_entity_poly.type
_entity_poly.pdbx_seq_one_letter_code
_entity_poly.pdbx_strand_id
1 'polypeptide(L)'
;MLFLPGFVALVGVVLYGAQPRLFPGEKSADFKVVQPAEAPVLMEYLQKYEKELGQDFLAYRNHCLRVLSFALYFLEKSPSEGARRNLEAALAYHDLALWSDLAASYLGPSAARARKDLAGSYSETDLNQIEDLIMNHHKILT
;
A
#
# COMPACT_ATOMS: atom_id res chain seq x y z
N MET A 1 10.53 -42.50 -23.52
CA MET A 1 10.61 -41.03 -23.41
C MET A 1 10.35 -40.66 -21.96
N LEU A 2 11.38 -40.29 -21.21
CA LEU A 2 11.23 -39.85 -19.82
C LEU A 2 10.68 -38.42 -19.83
N PHE A 3 9.40 -38.27 -19.50
CA PHE A 3 8.85 -36.98 -19.09
C PHE A 3 9.50 -36.63 -17.75
N LEU A 4 10.31 -35.58 -17.71
CA LEU A 4 10.94 -35.09 -16.48
C LEU A 4 10.05 -34.00 -15.87
N PRO A 5 9.17 -34.31 -14.91
CA PRO A 5 8.21 -33.35 -14.35
C PRO A 5 8.88 -32.10 -13.73
N GLY A 6 10.15 -32.21 -13.33
CA GLY A 6 10.93 -31.09 -12.79
C GLY A 6 11.25 -29.99 -13.81
N PHE A 7 11.37 -30.31 -15.11
CA PHE A 7 11.67 -29.30 -16.12
C PHE A 7 10.47 -28.40 -16.41
N VAL A 8 9.26 -28.97 -16.45
CA VAL A 8 8.02 -28.21 -16.68
C VAL A 8 7.72 -27.29 -15.50
N ALA A 9 7.92 -27.75 -14.26
CA ALA A 9 7.74 -26.92 -13.06
C ALA A 9 8.73 -25.74 -13.02
N LEU A 10 10.00 -25.96 -13.36
CA LEU A 10 11.01 -24.91 -13.38
C LEU A 10 10.71 -23.85 -14.46
N VAL A 11 10.33 -24.28 -15.67
CA VAL A 11 9.91 -23.38 -16.75
C VAL A 11 8.66 -22.60 -16.34
N GLY A 12 7.68 -23.25 -15.69
CA GLY A 12 6.48 -22.58 -15.17
C GLY A 12 6.78 -21.47 -14.17
N VAL A 13 7.68 -21.72 -13.21
CA VAL A 13 8.10 -20.71 -12.21
C VAL A 13 8.86 -19.55 -12.86
N VAL A 14 9.77 -19.84 -13.79
CA VAL A 14 10.54 -18.82 -14.53
C VAL A 14 9.61 -17.97 -15.39
N LEU A 15 8.68 -18.59 -16.12
CA LEU A 15 7.71 -17.86 -16.96
C LEU A 15 6.74 -17.03 -16.11
N TYR A 16 6.30 -17.54 -14.96
CA TYR A 16 5.43 -16.79 -14.04
C TYR A 16 6.15 -15.55 -13.46
N GLY A 17 7.39 -15.72 -12.99
CA GLY A 17 8.20 -14.60 -12.48
C GLY A 17 8.60 -13.59 -13.57
N ALA A 18 8.72 -14.04 -14.82
CA ALA A 18 9.01 -13.20 -15.98
C ALA A 18 7.75 -12.63 -16.66
N GLN A 19 6.55 -13.07 -16.26
CA GLN A 19 5.28 -12.74 -16.92
C GLN A 19 5.06 -11.22 -17.08
N PRO A 20 5.36 -10.36 -16.08
CA PRO A 20 5.20 -8.91 -16.25
C PRO A 20 6.12 -8.29 -17.32
N ARG A 21 7.24 -8.94 -17.63
CA ARG A 21 8.17 -8.49 -18.69
C ARG A 21 7.81 -9.08 -20.05
N LEU A 22 7.39 -10.35 -20.07
CA LEU A 22 7.07 -11.08 -21.29
C LEU A 22 5.70 -10.70 -21.85
N PHE A 23 4.76 -10.34 -20.97
CA PHE A 23 3.39 -9.99 -21.31
C PHE A 23 3.00 -8.72 -20.53
N PRO A 24 3.57 -7.55 -20.88
CA PRO A 24 3.39 -6.32 -20.10
C PRO A 24 1.95 -5.78 -20.09
N GLY A 25 1.01 -6.42 -20.80
CA GLY A 25 -0.33 -5.93 -21.04
C GLY A 25 -0.32 -4.65 -21.87
N GLU A 26 -1.44 -4.33 -22.48
CA GLU A 26 -1.62 -3.00 -23.06
C GLU A 26 -1.84 -2.01 -21.91
N LYS A 27 -1.01 -0.98 -21.81
CA LYS A 27 -1.17 0.05 -20.78
C LYS A 27 -2.21 1.05 -21.26
N SER A 28 -3.31 1.21 -20.53
CA SER A 28 -4.18 2.37 -20.72
C SER A 28 -3.36 3.65 -20.52
N ALA A 29 -3.53 4.63 -21.40
CA ALA A 29 -2.87 5.92 -21.28
C ALA A 29 -3.31 6.69 -20.02
N ASP A 30 -4.48 6.34 -19.47
CA ASP A 30 -5.12 7.10 -18.38
C ASP A 30 -4.69 6.64 -16.99
N PHE A 31 -4.20 5.39 -16.85
CA PHE A 31 -3.79 4.87 -15.55
C PHE A 31 -2.32 5.17 -15.25
N LYS A 32 -2.08 5.97 -14.20
CA LYS A 32 -0.74 6.32 -13.73
C LYS A 32 -0.40 5.59 -12.44
N VAL A 33 0.69 4.83 -12.45
CA VAL A 33 1.28 4.24 -11.24
C VAL A 33 2.09 5.30 -10.51
N VAL A 34 1.67 5.62 -9.28
CA VAL A 34 2.36 6.55 -8.38
C VAL A 34 3.73 5.96 -8.01
N GLN A 35 4.78 6.71 -8.27
CA GLN A 35 6.14 6.37 -7.86
C GLN A 35 6.44 6.87 -6.44
N PRO A 36 7.40 6.29 -5.70
CA PRO A 36 7.77 6.75 -4.36
C PRO A 36 8.05 8.26 -4.26
N ALA A 37 8.70 8.85 -5.28
CA ALA A 37 8.99 10.28 -5.34
C ALA A 37 7.74 11.17 -5.47
N GLU A 38 6.60 10.60 -5.88
CA GLU A 38 5.31 11.29 -6.06
C GLU A 38 4.38 11.09 -4.85
N ALA A 39 4.82 10.34 -3.84
CA ALA A 39 4.09 10.10 -2.59
C ALA A 39 4.98 10.39 -1.37
N PRO A 40 5.46 11.63 -1.22
CA PRO A 40 6.45 11.96 -0.20
C PRO A 40 5.93 11.75 1.23
N VAL A 41 4.64 11.98 1.50
CA VAL A 41 4.04 11.81 2.83
C VAL A 41 3.91 10.33 3.18
N LEU A 42 3.48 9.52 2.20
CA LEU A 42 3.44 8.06 2.35
C LEU A 42 4.84 7.55 2.72
N MET A 43 5.85 7.96 1.94
CA MET A 43 7.22 7.51 2.12
C MET A 43 7.82 7.99 3.45
N GLU A 44 7.58 9.24 3.85
CA GLU A 44 8.04 9.80 5.13
C GLU A 44 7.61 8.91 6.31
N TYR A 45 6.31 8.57 6.39
CA TYR A 45 5.80 7.79 7.50
C TYR A 45 6.13 6.31 7.40
N LEU A 46 6.06 5.74 6.21
CA LEU A 46 6.36 4.33 6.01
C LEU A 46 7.83 3.99 6.30
N GLN A 47 8.76 4.88 5.96
CA GLN A 47 10.20 4.67 6.17
C GLN A 47 10.57 4.54 7.66
N LYS A 48 9.77 5.10 8.58
CA LYS A 48 9.96 4.91 10.03
C LYS A 48 9.90 3.43 10.44
N TYR A 49 9.18 2.62 9.67
CA TYR A 49 8.93 1.20 9.93
C TYR A 49 9.81 0.26 9.10
N GLU A 50 10.75 0.78 8.31
CA GLU A 50 11.60 -0.04 7.43
C GLU A 50 12.36 -1.14 8.19
N LYS A 51 12.88 -0.83 9.38
CA LYS A 51 13.57 -1.81 10.23
C LYS A 51 12.63 -2.85 10.83
N GLU A 52 11.42 -2.44 11.22
CA GLU A 52 10.42 -3.33 11.83
C GLU A 52 9.84 -4.30 10.79
N LEU A 53 9.61 -3.81 9.57
CA LEU A 53 9.10 -4.60 8.45
C LEU A 53 10.17 -5.48 7.80
N GLY A 54 11.45 -5.10 7.90
CA GLY A 54 12.57 -5.90 7.39
C GLY A 54 12.41 -6.29 5.91
N GLN A 55 12.41 -7.60 5.63
CA GLN A 55 12.27 -8.13 4.27
C GLN A 55 10.92 -7.79 3.62
N ASP A 56 9.89 -7.54 4.43
CA ASP A 56 8.52 -7.28 3.96
C ASP A 56 8.29 -5.80 3.61
N PHE A 57 9.22 -4.91 3.94
CA PHE A 57 9.11 -3.48 3.66
C PHE A 57 8.81 -3.19 2.19
N LEU A 58 9.52 -3.85 1.27
CA LEU A 58 9.35 -3.65 -0.16
C LEU A 58 7.95 -4.09 -0.63
N ALA A 59 7.46 -5.21 -0.11
CA ALA A 59 6.14 -5.73 -0.44
C ALA A 59 5.04 -4.79 0.06
N TYR A 60 5.15 -4.35 1.32
CA TYR A 60 4.18 -3.44 1.91
C TYR A 60 4.20 -2.05 1.27
N ARG A 61 5.38 -1.46 1.00
CA ARG A 61 5.50 -0.19 0.26
C ARG A 61 4.82 -0.27 -1.11
N ASN A 62 5.09 -1.33 -1.85
CA ASN A 62 4.49 -1.51 -3.17
C ASN A 62 2.99 -1.72 -3.08
N HIS A 63 2.48 -2.32 -1.99
CA HIS A 63 1.04 -2.39 -1.71
C HIS A 63 0.43 -1.00 -1.50
N CYS A 64 0.98 -0.19 -0.60
CA CYS A 64 0.49 1.17 -0.36
C CYS A 64 0.47 2.02 -1.65
N LEU A 65 1.52 1.94 -2.47
CA LEU A 65 1.60 2.67 -3.74
C LEU A 65 0.57 2.20 -4.76
N ARG A 66 0.25 0.90 -4.82
CA ARG A 66 -0.84 0.38 -5.68
C ARG A 66 -2.18 0.94 -5.24
N VAL A 67 -2.49 0.88 -3.95
CA VAL A 67 -3.74 1.42 -3.39
C VAL A 67 -3.85 2.93 -3.67
N LEU A 68 -2.77 3.67 -3.47
CA LEU A 68 -2.72 5.11 -3.77
C LEU A 68 -2.93 5.43 -5.25
N SER A 69 -2.37 4.59 -6.14
CA SER A 69 -2.56 4.73 -7.60
C SER A 69 -4.02 4.52 -7.98
N PHE A 70 -4.67 3.48 -7.42
CA PHE A 70 -6.09 3.22 -7.67
C PHE A 70 -6.96 4.32 -7.10
N ALA A 71 -6.71 4.75 -5.86
CA ALA A 71 -7.46 5.83 -5.22
C ALA A 71 -7.41 7.11 -6.08
N LEU A 72 -6.22 7.51 -6.56
CA LEU A 72 -6.12 8.67 -7.45
C LEU A 72 -6.81 8.49 -8.79
N TYR A 73 -6.72 7.31 -9.39
CA TYR A 73 -7.33 7.06 -10.69
C TYR A 73 -8.85 7.14 -10.64
N PHE A 74 -9.46 6.66 -9.56
CA PHE A 74 -10.92 6.66 -9.40
C PHE A 74 -11.49 7.96 -8.82
N LEU A 75 -10.65 8.89 -8.35
CA LEU A 75 -11.11 10.21 -7.95
C LEU A 75 -11.43 11.04 -9.19
N GLU A 76 -12.70 11.45 -9.35
CA GLU A 76 -13.16 12.29 -10.48
C GLU A 76 -12.40 13.63 -10.58
N LYS A 77 -11.89 14.12 -9.46
CA LYS A 77 -11.08 15.34 -9.36
C LYS A 77 -9.88 15.09 -8.47
N SER A 78 -8.75 15.70 -8.82
CA SER A 78 -7.57 15.69 -7.96
C SER A 78 -7.93 16.17 -6.55
N PRO A 79 -7.53 15.42 -5.50
CA PRO A 79 -7.80 15.83 -4.13
C PRO A 79 -7.06 17.14 -3.82
N SER A 80 -7.57 17.93 -2.88
CA SER A 80 -6.81 19.04 -2.32
C SER A 80 -5.51 18.53 -1.69
N GLU A 81 -4.50 19.41 -1.56
CA GLU A 81 -3.22 19.01 -0.94
C GLU A 81 -3.41 18.43 0.47
N GLY A 82 -4.32 19.00 1.27
CA GLY A 82 -4.67 18.48 2.60
C GLY A 82 -5.31 17.08 2.54
N ALA A 83 -6.29 16.87 1.65
CA ALA A 83 -6.92 15.57 1.48
C ALA A 83 -5.92 14.52 0.97
N ARG A 84 -5.04 14.92 0.05
CA ARG A 84 -3.95 14.07 -0.45
C ARG A 84 -2.99 13.67 0.66
N ARG A 85 -2.58 14.64 1.49
CA ARG A 85 -1.69 14.43 2.64
C ARG A 85 -2.32 13.47 3.67
N ASN A 86 -3.61 13.60 3.96
CA ASN A 86 -4.32 12.70 4.88
C ASN A 86 -4.43 11.28 4.30
N LEU A 87 -4.75 11.15 3.00
CA LEU A 87 -4.81 9.87 2.31
C LEU A 87 -3.46 9.14 2.32
N GLU A 88 -2.38 9.82 1.94
CA GLU A 88 -1.03 9.24 1.96
C GLU A 88 -0.61 8.81 3.37
N ALA A 89 -0.88 9.63 4.39
CA ALA A 89 -0.62 9.25 5.77
C ALA A 89 -1.42 8.01 6.16
N ALA A 90 -2.73 7.97 5.93
CA ALA A 90 -3.56 6.81 6.26
C ALA A 90 -3.05 5.52 5.59
N LEU A 91 -2.66 5.57 4.32
CA LEU A 91 -2.15 4.40 3.60
C LEU A 91 -0.81 3.89 4.14
N ALA A 92 0.03 4.74 4.71
CA ALA A 92 1.28 4.29 5.34
C ALA A 92 1.00 3.37 6.55
N TYR A 93 -0.13 3.55 7.23
CA TYR A 93 -0.49 2.81 8.44
C TYR A 93 -1.59 1.75 8.25
N HIS A 94 -2.44 1.83 7.21
CA HIS A 94 -3.71 1.08 7.18
C HIS A 94 -3.59 -0.43 7.46
N ASP A 95 -2.60 -1.09 6.87
CA ASP A 95 -2.29 -2.50 7.11
C ASP A 95 -1.01 -2.69 7.95
N LEU A 96 -0.37 -1.63 8.45
CA LEU A 96 0.98 -1.71 9.04
C LEU A 96 1.10 -2.82 10.10
N ALA A 97 0.15 -2.91 11.03
CA ALA A 97 0.17 -3.92 12.08
C ALA A 97 -0.09 -5.35 11.57
N LEU A 98 -0.69 -5.53 10.39
CA LEU A 98 -0.77 -6.84 9.75
C LEU A 98 0.63 -7.35 9.40
N TRP A 99 1.49 -6.44 8.93
CA TRP A 99 2.84 -6.75 8.49
C TRP A 99 3.85 -6.75 9.63
N SER A 100 3.71 -5.86 10.62
CA SER A 100 4.65 -5.76 11.74
C SER A 100 4.33 -6.72 12.89
N ASP A 101 3.05 -6.89 13.23
CA ASP A 101 2.62 -7.65 14.41
C ASP A 101 2.15 -9.07 14.03
N LEU A 102 2.00 -9.34 12.72
CA LEU A 102 1.57 -10.62 12.15
C LEU A 102 0.23 -11.12 12.74
N ALA A 103 -0.67 -10.18 13.06
CA ALA A 103 -1.96 -10.45 13.70
C ALA A 103 -3.13 -9.99 12.82
N ALA A 104 -4.22 -10.78 12.79
CA ALA A 104 -5.41 -10.43 12.02
C ALA A 104 -6.21 -9.25 12.60
N SER A 105 -6.10 -9.01 13.92
CA SER A 105 -6.74 -7.87 14.60
C SER A 105 -5.90 -6.58 14.48
N TYR A 106 -5.53 -6.21 13.25
CA TYR A 106 -4.53 -5.17 13.00
C TYR A 106 -5.09 -3.75 12.89
N LEU A 107 -6.39 -3.57 12.61
CA LEU A 107 -6.98 -2.25 12.38
C LEU A 107 -6.75 -1.27 13.56
N GLY A 108 -7.06 -1.70 14.78
CA GLY A 108 -6.87 -0.90 15.99
C GLY A 108 -5.39 -0.55 16.24
N PRO A 109 -4.47 -1.52 16.25
CA PRO A 109 -3.03 -1.27 16.35
C PRO A 109 -2.47 -0.33 15.27
N SER A 110 -2.88 -0.51 14.01
CA SER A 110 -2.52 0.38 12.90
C SER A 110 -2.96 1.83 13.14
N ALA A 111 -4.23 2.02 13.52
CA ALA A 111 -4.79 3.35 13.82
C ALA A 111 -4.10 4.00 15.03
N ALA A 112 -3.81 3.23 16.09
CA ALA A 112 -3.13 3.73 17.27
C ALA A 112 -1.70 4.20 16.95
N ARG A 113 -0.96 3.46 16.10
CA ARG A 113 0.37 3.87 15.62
C ARG A 113 0.28 5.15 14.79
N ALA A 114 -0.70 5.26 13.88
CA ALA A 114 -0.94 6.47 13.11
C ALA A 114 -1.19 7.68 14.02
N ARG A 115 -2.15 7.58 14.95
CA ARG A 115 -2.48 8.68 15.86
C ARG A 115 -1.28 9.11 16.71
N LYS A 116 -0.48 8.15 17.19
CA LYS A 116 0.74 8.43 17.97
C LYS A 116 1.80 9.18 17.13
N ASP A 117 2.09 8.69 15.93
CA ASP A 117 3.20 9.21 15.11
C ASP A 117 2.88 10.52 14.41
N LEU A 118 1.60 10.79 14.17
CA LEU A 118 1.10 11.99 13.48
C LEU A 118 0.72 13.11 14.47
N ALA A 119 0.69 12.82 15.77
CA ALA A 119 0.39 13.79 16.81
C ALA A 119 1.29 15.04 16.71
N GLY A 120 0.69 16.22 16.72
CA GLY A 120 1.38 17.51 16.62
C GLY A 120 1.75 17.95 15.20
N SER A 121 1.64 17.07 14.19
CA SER A 121 1.86 17.40 12.76
C SER A 121 0.57 17.48 11.95
N TYR A 122 -0.56 17.15 12.58
CA TYR A 122 -1.90 17.10 12.00
C TYR A 122 -2.88 17.72 12.99
N SER A 123 -3.96 18.33 12.49
CA SER A 123 -5.05 18.78 13.34
C SER A 123 -5.83 17.56 13.89
N GLU A 124 -6.57 17.73 14.99
CA GLU A 124 -7.43 16.65 15.49
C GLU A 124 -8.47 16.19 14.46
N THR A 125 -8.98 17.12 13.64
CA THR A 125 -9.89 16.79 12.54
C THR A 125 -9.22 15.87 11.52
N ASP A 126 -7.98 16.17 11.13
CA ASP A 126 -7.23 15.33 10.17
C ASP A 126 -6.88 13.97 10.79
N LEU A 127 -6.48 13.93 12.07
CA LEU A 127 -6.20 12.69 12.79
C LEU A 127 -7.43 11.78 12.83
N ASN A 128 -8.61 12.34 13.13
CA ASN A 128 -9.87 11.60 13.10
C ASN A 128 -10.16 11.05 11.69
N GLN A 129 -9.97 11.86 10.64
CA GLN A 129 -10.15 11.39 9.26
C GLN A 129 -9.20 10.25 8.89
N ILE A 130 -7.92 10.36 9.27
CA ILE A 130 -6.91 9.33 9.02
C ILE A 130 -7.26 8.03 9.75
N GLU A 131 -7.66 8.14 11.01
CA GLU A 131 -8.15 7.01 11.79
C GLU A 131 -9.38 6.38 11.16
N ASP A 132 -10.35 7.17 10.70
CA ASP A 132 -11.53 6.66 10.01
C ASP A 132 -11.19 5.92 8.71
N LEU A 133 -10.25 6.45 7.91
CA LEU A 133 -9.77 5.76 6.71
C LEU A 133 -9.18 4.39 7.06
N ILE A 134 -8.35 4.33 8.11
CA ILE A 134 -7.74 3.07 8.58
C ILE A 134 -8.81 2.13 9.14
N MET A 135 -9.74 2.59 9.96
CA MET A 135 -10.69 1.72 10.64
C MET A 135 -11.81 1.21 9.74
N ASN A 136 -12.07 1.86 8.60
CA ASN A 136 -13.21 1.55 7.74
C ASN A 136 -12.85 1.00 6.35
N HIS A 137 -11.57 0.88 5.97
CA HIS A 137 -11.19 0.45 4.61
C HIS A 137 -11.65 -0.96 4.21
N HIS A 138 -12.09 -1.79 5.16
CA HIS A 138 -12.70 -3.11 4.91
C HIS A 138 -14.22 -3.14 5.03
N LYS A 139 -14.85 -2.07 5.53
CA LYS A 139 -16.27 -2.04 5.86
C LYS A 139 -17.12 -1.65 4.65
N ILE A 140 -16.87 -2.31 3.52
CA ILE A 140 -17.72 -2.20 2.33
C ILE A 140 -18.88 -3.15 2.55
N LEU A 141 -19.98 -2.62 3.10
CA LEU A 141 -21.21 -3.36 3.23
C LEU A 141 -21.89 -3.39 1.86
N THR A 142 -22.21 -4.59 1.40
CA THR A 142 -23.11 -4.83 0.27
C THR A 142 -24.57 -4.78 0.72
#